data_AF-A0A2E5RNP6-F1
#
_entry.id   AF-A0A2E5RNP6-F1
#
_cell.length_a   1.000
_cell.length_b   1.000
_cell.length_c   1.000
_cell.angle_alpha   90.00
_cell.angle_beta   90.00
_cell.angle_gamma   90.00
#
_symmetry.space_group_name_H-M   'P 1'
#
loop_
_entity.id
_entity.type
_entity.pdbx_description
1 polymer ?
#
loop_
_entity_poly.entity_id
_entity_poly.type
_entity_poly.pdbx_seq_one_letter_code
_entity_poly.pdbx_strand_id
1 'polypeptide(L)'
;MRSSISKEERLEIKKKTNKNMIYLAIGSMIMLFLGLSSGYYIAKTGPVWVSINVPEEFFISTGIIILSSITFFIALRFAKKGKFQLLPVFMIITLILGLLFVKFQRDGWKYMKSKGMYLSDAVKIDGLINNKDVEYGVDYTVFMNDNELKYVDGVFYDKRDEYNSIPLYPSVGADNVASSWMYMLTGLHLVHLLGGIISLIVVTIKSLLKKYNENDIVGIQVSSIYWHFLDFLWLSLLLLLYFVG
;
A
#
# COMPACT_ATOMS: atom_id res chain seq x y z
N MET A 1 11.13 -38.21 -35.30
CA MET A 1 10.26 -37.13 -35.81
C MET A 1 9.87 -36.24 -34.62
N ARG A 2 10.53 -35.09 -34.44
CA ARG A 2 10.26 -34.18 -33.32
C ARG A 2 8.99 -33.40 -33.68
N SER A 3 7.86 -33.74 -33.05
CA SER A 3 6.59 -33.03 -33.22
C SER A 3 6.83 -31.53 -33.08
N SER A 4 6.67 -30.78 -34.17
CA SER A 4 6.82 -29.34 -34.16
C SER A 4 5.55 -28.73 -33.57
N ILE A 5 5.59 -28.43 -32.27
CA ILE A 5 4.50 -27.76 -31.53
C ILE A 5 3.95 -26.58 -32.35
N SER A 6 2.64 -26.58 -32.60
CA SER A 6 1.95 -25.57 -33.41
C SER A 6 1.99 -24.19 -32.74
N LYS A 7 1.78 -23.10 -33.50
CA LYS A 7 1.76 -21.73 -32.94
C LYS A 7 0.66 -21.55 -31.89
N GLU A 8 -0.49 -22.18 -32.09
CA GLU A 8 -1.64 -22.15 -31.16
C GLU A 8 -1.34 -22.91 -29.87
N GLU A 9 -0.74 -24.09 -29.99
CA GLU A 9 -0.35 -24.90 -28.84
C GLU A 9 0.73 -24.18 -27.99
N ARG A 10 1.69 -23.50 -28.63
CA ARG A 10 2.66 -22.64 -27.93
C ARG A 10 2.00 -21.50 -27.17
N LEU A 11 0.97 -20.89 -27.74
CA LEU A 11 0.25 -19.77 -27.13
C LEU A 11 -0.59 -20.23 -25.92
N GLU A 12 -1.27 -21.37 -26.03
CA GLU A 12 -2.01 -21.96 -24.91
C GLU A 12 -1.08 -22.39 -23.77
N ILE A 13 0.08 -23.01 -24.09
CA ILE A 13 1.12 -23.32 -23.10
C ILE A 13 1.59 -22.02 -22.42
N LYS A 14 1.94 -20.98 -23.18
CA LYS A 14 2.38 -19.68 -22.65
C LYS A 14 1.32 -19.05 -21.74
N LYS A 15 0.05 -19.10 -22.13
CA LYS A 15 -1.09 -18.58 -21.36
C LYS A 15 -1.26 -19.30 -20.04
N LYS A 16 -1.22 -20.64 -20.05
CA LYS A 16 -1.31 -21.47 -18.85
C LYS A 16 -0.13 -21.22 -17.92
N THR A 17 1.10 -21.25 -18.44
CA THR A 17 2.32 -21.04 -17.65
C THR A 17 2.33 -19.66 -17.00
N ASN A 18 2.08 -18.59 -17.75
CA ASN A 18 2.13 -17.23 -17.21
C ASN A 18 1.05 -17.00 -16.13
N LYS A 19 -0.16 -17.55 -16.32
CA LYS A 19 -1.23 -17.46 -15.32
C LYS A 19 -0.88 -18.22 -14.04
N ASN A 20 -0.35 -19.43 -14.17
CA ASN A 20 0.02 -20.23 -13.00
C ASN A 20 1.17 -19.57 -12.23
N MET A 21 2.17 -19.02 -12.93
CA MET A 21 3.28 -18.30 -12.30
C MET A 21 2.80 -17.06 -11.53
N ILE A 22 1.86 -16.29 -12.09
CA ILE A 22 1.37 -15.11 -11.37
C ILE A 22 0.55 -15.49 -10.13
N TYR A 23 -0.23 -16.57 -10.18
CA TYR A 23 -0.95 -17.04 -9.00
C TYR A 23 -0.02 -17.55 -7.90
N LEU A 24 1.07 -18.23 -8.26
CA LEU A 24 2.09 -18.63 -7.29
C LEU A 24 2.74 -17.40 -6.63
N ALA A 25 3.09 -16.39 -7.42
CA ALA A 25 3.62 -15.14 -6.88
C ALA A 25 2.60 -14.43 -5.97
N ILE A 26 1.33 -14.37 -6.37
CA ILE A 26 0.25 -13.79 -5.55
C ILE A 26 0.11 -14.54 -4.23
N GLY A 27 0.13 -15.87 -4.25
CA GLY A 27 0.09 -16.68 -3.04
C GLY A 27 1.24 -16.36 -2.07
N SER A 28 2.47 -16.22 -2.57
CA SER A 28 3.61 -15.88 -1.70
C SER A 28 3.52 -14.44 -1.15
N MET A 29 3.05 -13.49 -1.96
CA MET A 29 2.83 -12.11 -1.50
C MET A 29 1.75 -12.04 -0.42
N ILE A 30 0.64 -12.76 -0.59
CA ILE A 30 -0.42 -12.83 0.42
C ILE A 30 0.16 -13.35 1.75
N MET A 31 0.92 -14.44 1.72
CA MET A 31 1.52 -15.00 2.94
C MET A 31 2.48 -14.02 3.62
N LEU A 32 3.32 -13.32 2.84
CA LEU A 32 4.23 -12.31 3.35
C LEU A 32 3.49 -11.16 4.06
N PHE A 33 2.48 -10.58 3.40
CA PHE A 33 1.74 -9.45 3.96
C PHE A 33 0.82 -9.86 5.11
N LEU A 34 0.27 -11.06 5.12
CA LEU A 34 -0.47 -11.58 6.29
C LEU A 34 0.44 -11.76 7.49
N GLY A 35 1.65 -12.29 7.30
CA GLY A 35 2.65 -12.42 8.36
C GLY A 35 3.04 -11.07 8.96
N LEU A 36 3.34 -10.08 8.10
CA LEU A 36 3.70 -8.73 8.55
C LEU A 36 2.51 -7.99 9.19
N SER A 37 1.30 -8.15 8.67
CA SER A 37 0.09 -7.55 9.25
C SER A 37 -0.23 -8.11 10.64
N SER A 38 -0.02 -9.42 10.83
CA SER A 38 -0.13 -10.06 12.14
C SER A 38 0.94 -9.53 13.11
N GLY A 39 2.20 -9.41 12.64
CA GLY A 39 3.28 -8.82 13.42
C GLY A 39 2.97 -7.38 13.87
N TYR A 40 2.39 -6.56 12.98
CA TYR A 40 1.95 -5.21 13.31
C TYR A 40 0.85 -5.19 14.39
N TYR A 41 -0.16 -6.05 14.25
CA TYR A 41 -1.23 -6.16 15.25
C TYR A 41 -0.69 -6.57 16.62
N ILE A 42 0.24 -7.53 16.67
CA ILE A 42 0.89 -7.96 17.93
C ILE A 42 1.79 -6.86 18.48
N ALA A 43 2.47 -6.07 17.64
CA ALA A 43 3.28 -4.94 18.09
C ALA A 43 2.42 -3.87 18.78
N LYS A 44 1.18 -3.67 18.34
CA LYS A 44 0.22 -2.76 18.99
C LYS A 44 -0.13 -3.16 20.42
N THR A 45 -0.19 -4.45 20.73
CA THR A 45 -0.56 -4.93 22.08
C THR A 45 0.55 -4.76 23.12
N GLY A 46 1.64 -4.05 22.79
CA GLY A 46 2.67 -3.68 23.74
C GLY A 46 2.14 -2.77 24.85
N PRO A 47 2.92 -2.56 25.93
CA PRO A 47 2.49 -1.75 27.07
C PRO A 47 2.21 -0.28 26.69
N VAL A 48 2.92 0.25 25.69
CA VAL A 48 2.75 1.61 25.17
C VAL A 48 2.72 1.56 23.64
N TRP A 49 1.66 2.09 23.04
CA TRP A 49 1.50 2.19 21.59
C TRP A 49 1.25 3.64 21.16
N VAL A 50 1.99 4.09 20.14
CA VAL A 50 1.72 5.37 19.47
C VAL A 50 0.90 5.07 18.22
N SER A 51 -0.36 5.47 18.25
CA SER A 51 -1.26 5.45 17.10
C SER A 51 -0.93 6.66 16.23
N ILE A 52 -0.58 6.41 14.97
CA ILE A 52 -0.21 7.45 14.02
C ILE A 52 -1.37 7.60 13.05
N ASN A 53 -1.93 8.80 12.99
CA ASN A 53 -3.02 9.05 12.09
C ASN A 53 -2.53 8.97 10.64
N VAL A 54 -3.27 8.19 9.84
CA VAL A 54 -2.94 7.97 8.43
C VAL A 54 -3.03 9.31 7.69
N PRO A 55 -1.95 9.76 6.99
CA PRO A 55 -1.95 11.05 6.30
C PRO A 55 -3.04 11.14 5.21
N GLU A 56 -3.58 12.33 4.98
CA GLU A 56 -4.61 12.57 3.95
C GLU A 56 -4.14 12.16 2.55
N GLU A 57 -2.84 12.28 2.28
CA GLU A 57 -2.23 11.88 1.01
C GLU A 57 -2.46 10.41 0.69
N PHE A 58 -2.53 9.53 1.71
CA PHE A 58 -2.79 8.10 1.50
C PHE A 58 -4.23 7.85 1.06
N PHE A 59 -5.20 8.62 1.58
CA PHE A 59 -6.59 8.55 1.13
C PHE A 59 -6.75 9.09 -0.31
N ILE A 60 -6.08 10.19 -0.64
CA ILE A 60 -6.06 10.73 -2.01
C ILE A 60 -5.46 9.70 -2.97
N SER A 61 -4.32 9.10 -2.60
CA SER A 61 -3.68 8.06 -3.39
C SER A 61 -4.62 6.86 -3.62
N THR A 62 -5.44 6.54 -2.63
CA THR A 62 -6.42 5.44 -2.71
C THR A 62 -7.50 5.71 -3.76
N GLY A 63 -8.01 6.94 -3.83
CA GLY A 63 -8.92 7.33 -4.91
C GLY A 63 -8.26 7.19 -6.30
N ILE A 64 -6.98 7.58 -6.42
CA ILE A 64 -6.20 7.50 -7.66
C ILE A 64 -5.99 6.05 -8.09
N ILE A 65 -5.62 5.15 -7.18
CA ILE A 65 -5.35 3.75 -7.52
C ILE A 65 -6.63 2.97 -7.85
N ILE A 66 -7.75 3.27 -7.18
CA ILE A 66 -9.06 2.72 -7.55
C ILE A 66 -9.44 3.14 -8.98
N LEU A 67 -9.26 4.42 -9.31
CA LEU A 67 -9.50 4.92 -10.67
C LEU A 67 -8.59 4.22 -11.69
N SER A 68 -7.31 4.04 -11.36
CA SER A 68 -6.35 3.29 -12.18
C SER A 68 -6.79 1.84 -12.42
N SER A 69 -7.32 1.19 -11.39
CA SER A 69 -7.90 -0.15 -11.49
C SER A 69 -9.07 -0.17 -12.47
N ILE A 70 -10.01 0.76 -12.33
CA ILE A 70 -11.18 0.85 -13.21
C ILE A 70 -10.76 1.09 -14.66
N THR A 71 -9.78 1.96 -14.91
CA THR A 71 -9.29 2.23 -16.27
C THR A 71 -8.65 0.99 -16.89
N PHE A 72 -7.86 0.22 -16.14
CA PHE A 72 -7.26 -1.02 -16.65
C PHE A 72 -8.33 -2.10 -16.90
N PHE A 73 -9.31 -2.22 -16.00
CA PHE A 73 -10.42 -3.15 -16.18
C PHE A 73 -11.20 -2.86 -17.48
N ILE A 74 -11.48 -1.59 -17.75
CA ILE A 74 -12.13 -1.14 -18.99
C ILE A 74 -11.23 -1.43 -20.20
N ALA A 75 -9.92 -1.17 -20.11
CA ALA A 75 -8.95 -1.46 -21.16
C ALA A 75 -9.00 -2.93 -21.60
N LEU A 76 -8.97 -3.85 -20.62
CA LEU A 76 -9.03 -5.28 -20.88
C LEU A 76 -10.38 -5.70 -21.46
N ARG A 77 -11.48 -5.09 -21.02
CA ARG A 77 -12.83 -5.35 -21.56
C ARG A 77 -12.93 -4.93 -23.03
N PHE A 78 -12.36 -3.80 -23.41
CA PHE A 78 -12.33 -3.36 -24.82
C PHE A 78 -11.42 -4.23 -25.68
N ALA A 79 -10.25 -4.62 -25.19
CA ALA A 79 -9.35 -5.54 -25.89
C ALA A 79 -10.03 -6.89 -26.17
N LYS A 80 -10.79 -7.44 -25.21
CA LYS A 80 -11.57 -8.68 -25.40
C LYS A 80 -12.70 -8.54 -26.43
N LYS A 81 -13.20 -7.32 -26.68
CA LYS A 81 -14.21 -7.02 -27.71
C LYS A 81 -13.60 -6.65 -29.07
N GLY A 82 -12.31 -6.88 -29.28
CA GLY A 82 -11.61 -6.55 -30.53
C GLY A 82 -11.32 -5.05 -30.72
N LYS A 83 -11.68 -4.17 -29.76
CA LYS A 83 -11.48 -2.71 -29.85
C LYS A 83 -10.06 -2.29 -29.43
N PHE A 84 -9.04 -2.81 -30.12
CA PHE A 84 -7.62 -2.56 -29.79
C PHE A 84 -7.16 -1.11 -29.98
N GLN A 85 -7.90 -0.30 -30.74
CA GLN A 85 -7.57 1.11 -30.94
C GLN A 85 -7.66 1.93 -29.64
N LEU A 86 -8.56 1.55 -28.72
CA LEU A 86 -8.77 2.25 -27.44
C LEU A 86 -7.81 1.76 -26.36
N LEU A 87 -7.25 0.56 -26.52
CA LEU A 87 -6.35 -0.05 -25.55
C LEU A 87 -5.18 0.88 -25.14
N PRO A 88 -4.36 1.43 -26.06
CA PRO A 88 -3.23 2.26 -25.67
C PRO A 88 -3.64 3.51 -24.88
N VAL A 89 -4.80 4.10 -25.17
CA VAL A 89 -5.31 5.27 -24.45
C VAL A 89 -5.57 4.91 -22.99
N PHE A 90 -6.32 3.85 -22.73
CA PHE A 90 -6.58 3.41 -21.35
C PHE A 90 -5.32 2.93 -20.64
N MET A 91 -4.37 2.32 -21.34
CA MET A 91 -3.09 1.91 -20.74
C MET A 91 -2.24 3.11 -20.32
N ILE A 92 -2.18 4.17 -21.14
CA ILE A 92 -1.49 5.42 -20.78
C ILE A 92 -2.14 6.07 -19.56
N ILE A 93 -3.47 6.16 -19.53
CA ILE A 93 -4.20 6.72 -18.39
C ILE A 93 -3.89 5.93 -17.12
N THR A 94 -3.96 4.59 -17.20
CA THR A 94 -3.63 3.70 -16.08
C THR A 94 -2.19 3.91 -15.60
N LEU A 95 -1.22 4.04 -16.51
CA LEU A 95 0.17 4.28 -16.16
C LEU A 95 0.36 5.63 -15.46
N ILE A 96 -0.28 6.70 -15.96
CA ILE A 96 -0.21 8.03 -15.34
C ILE A 96 -0.81 8.00 -13.94
N LEU A 97 -1.97 7.36 -13.77
CA LEU A 97 -2.60 7.22 -12.45
C LEU A 97 -1.74 6.39 -11.49
N GLY A 98 -1.12 5.31 -11.95
CA GLY A 98 -0.16 4.53 -11.17
C GLY A 98 1.06 5.36 -10.72
N LEU A 99 1.60 6.21 -11.59
CA LEU A 99 2.70 7.12 -11.22
C LEU A 99 2.25 8.23 -10.26
N LEU A 100 1.03 8.73 -10.40
CA LEU A 100 0.44 9.69 -9.47
C LEU A 100 0.24 9.05 -8.09
N PHE A 101 -0.20 7.79 -8.01
CA PHE A 101 -0.26 7.06 -6.75
C PHE A 101 1.10 7.05 -6.04
N VAL A 102 2.18 6.68 -6.76
CA VAL A 102 3.54 6.66 -6.21
C VAL A 102 3.97 8.04 -5.69
N LYS A 103 3.57 9.12 -6.38
CA LYS A 103 3.84 10.48 -5.93
C LYS A 103 3.17 10.77 -4.58
N PHE A 104 1.86 10.50 -4.47
CA PHE A 104 1.12 10.76 -3.23
C PHE A 104 1.59 9.87 -2.06
N GLN A 105 2.00 8.63 -2.32
CA GLN A 105 2.66 7.78 -1.32
C GLN A 105 3.93 8.43 -0.76
N ARG A 106 4.78 8.94 -1.66
CA ARG A 106 5.99 9.67 -1.25
C ARG A 106 5.68 10.95 -0.49
N ASP A 107 4.63 11.66 -0.87
CA ASP A 107 4.25 12.90 -0.21
C ASP A 107 3.70 12.63 1.20
N GLY A 108 2.91 11.56 1.41
CA GLY A 108 2.52 11.11 2.75
C GLY A 108 3.73 10.69 3.62
N TRP A 109 4.74 10.04 3.05
CA TRP A 109 5.99 9.78 3.78
C TRP A 109 6.77 11.04 4.14
N LYS A 110 6.76 12.07 3.29
CA LYS A 110 7.37 13.37 3.63
C LYS A 110 6.59 14.06 4.73
N TYR A 111 5.25 14.00 4.69
CA TYR A 111 4.38 14.51 5.74
C TYR A 111 4.78 13.90 7.08
N MET A 112 4.82 12.57 7.17
CA MET A 112 5.23 11.87 8.39
C MET A 112 6.63 12.27 8.85
N LYS A 113 7.59 12.35 7.91
CA LYS A 113 8.97 12.74 8.22
C LYS A 113 9.07 14.17 8.77
N SER A 114 8.25 15.09 8.25
CA SER A 114 8.19 16.47 8.74
C SER A 114 7.67 16.55 10.18
N LYS A 115 6.84 15.58 10.57
CA LYS A 115 6.30 15.41 11.93
C LYS A 115 7.23 14.63 12.87
N GLY A 116 8.47 14.36 12.46
CA GLY A 116 9.44 13.63 13.29
C GLY A 116 9.21 12.12 13.38
N MET A 117 8.34 11.56 12.54
CA MET A 117 8.09 10.12 12.45
C MET A 117 9.02 9.53 11.38
N TYR A 118 10.11 8.88 11.79
CA TYR A 118 11.12 8.33 10.88
C TYR A 118 11.02 6.80 10.76
N LEU A 119 11.67 6.23 9.74
CA LEU A 119 11.71 4.78 9.48
C LEU A 119 12.59 4.03 10.49
N SER A 120 13.72 4.62 10.91
CA SER A 120 14.78 3.97 11.70
C SER A 120 14.95 4.53 13.11
N ASP A 121 14.36 5.69 13.39
CA ASP A 121 14.39 6.25 14.73
C ASP A 121 13.13 5.80 15.42
N ALA A 122 13.29 5.13 16.58
CA ALA A 122 12.16 4.86 17.44
C ALA A 122 11.42 6.18 17.69
N VAL A 123 10.09 6.14 17.57
CA VAL A 123 9.27 7.30 17.91
C VAL A 123 9.48 7.55 19.39
N LYS A 124 10.20 8.62 19.69
CA LYS A 124 10.32 9.13 21.06
C LYS A 124 9.13 10.01 21.30
N ILE A 125 8.28 9.62 22.23
CA ILE A 125 7.10 10.40 22.60
C ILE A 125 7.53 11.81 23.08
N ASP A 126 8.65 11.91 23.79
CA ASP A 126 9.27 13.20 24.16
C ASP A 126 9.67 14.03 22.94
N GLY A 127 10.10 13.38 21.84
CA GLY A 127 10.44 14.05 20.59
C GLY A 127 9.22 14.56 19.82
N LEU A 128 8.08 13.83 19.90
CA LEU A 128 6.82 14.27 19.31
C LEU A 128 6.19 15.44 20.08
N ILE A 129 6.19 15.36 21.40
CA ILE A 129 5.67 16.40 22.30
C ILE A 129 6.40 17.73 22.10
N ASN A 130 7.72 17.68 21.98
CA ASN A 130 8.53 18.88 21.85
C ASN A 130 8.56 19.45 20.42
N ASN A 131 7.90 18.78 19.46
CA ASN A 131 7.82 19.23 18.09
C ASN A 131 6.60 20.13 17.89
N LYS A 132 6.83 21.42 17.62
CA LYS A 132 5.79 22.43 17.41
C LYS A 132 4.89 22.14 16.21
N ASP A 133 5.37 21.36 15.26
CA ASP A 133 4.63 21.01 14.06
C ASP A 133 3.75 19.77 14.26
N VAL A 134 3.74 19.15 15.45
CA VAL A 134 2.99 17.91 15.73
C VAL A 134 1.90 18.18 16.77
N GLU A 135 0.68 17.75 16.48
CA GLU A 135 -0.46 17.96 17.37
C GLU A 135 -1.02 16.64 17.90
N TYR A 136 -1.08 16.51 19.25
CA TYR A 136 -1.68 15.35 19.91
C TYR A 136 -3.20 15.30 19.66
N GLY A 137 -3.72 14.13 19.29
CA GLY A 137 -5.12 13.94 18.91
C GLY A 137 -5.40 14.20 17.43
N VAL A 138 -4.50 14.89 16.72
CA VAL A 138 -4.64 15.18 15.27
C VAL A 138 -3.62 14.42 14.44
N ASP A 139 -2.34 14.41 14.83
CA ASP A 139 -1.28 13.68 14.13
C ASP A 139 -1.02 12.31 14.76
N TYR A 140 -1.15 12.20 16.09
CA TYR A 140 -0.93 10.95 16.83
C TYR A 140 -1.76 10.89 18.11
N THR A 141 -2.04 9.67 18.55
CA THR A 141 -2.59 9.39 19.89
C THR A 141 -1.72 8.35 20.59
N VAL A 142 -1.77 8.31 21.91
CA VAL A 142 -0.97 7.36 22.70
C VAL A 142 -1.89 6.48 23.50
N PHE A 143 -1.63 5.18 23.46
CA PHE A 143 -2.34 4.15 24.20
C PHE A 143 -1.38 3.49 25.20
N MET A 144 -1.89 3.22 26.40
CA MET A 144 -1.19 2.45 27.42
C MET A 144 -2.12 1.34 27.94
N ASN A 145 -1.67 0.08 27.81
CA ASN A 145 -2.48 -1.11 28.14
C ASN A 145 -3.89 -1.03 27.51
N ASP A 146 -3.97 -0.74 26.21
CA ASP A 146 -5.20 -0.54 25.40
C ASP A 146 -6.08 0.67 25.79
N ASN A 147 -5.69 1.49 26.76
CA ASN A 147 -6.43 2.71 27.12
C ASN A 147 -5.80 3.92 26.46
N GLU A 148 -6.62 4.71 25.77
CA GLU A 148 -6.21 6.00 25.21
C GLU A 148 -5.82 6.94 26.36
N LEU A 149 -4.70 7.64 26.17
CA LEU A 149 -4.27 8.67 27.10
C LEU A 149 -4.88 10.02 26.72
N LYS A 150 -4.82 10.97 27.64
CA LYS A 150 -5.05 12.39 27.37
C LYS A 150 -3.78 13.15 27.68
N TYR A 151 -3.50 14.18 26.90
CA TYR A 151 -2.33 15.03 27.06
C TYR A 151 -2.76 16.41 27.54
N VAL A 152 -2.40 16.77 28.78
CA VAL A 152 -2.80 18.03 29.43
C VAL A 152 -1.57 18.63 30.11
N ASP A 153 -1.29 19.91 29.84
CA ASP A 153 -0.22 20.69 30.47
C ASP A 153 1.17 20.01 30.50
N GLY A 154 1.54 19.33 29.41
CA GLY A 154 2.85 18.69 29.31
C GLY A 154 2.88 17.22 29.76
N VAL A 155 1.78 16.70 30.30
CA VAL A 155 1.74 15.40 31.00
C VAL A 155 0.62 14.52 30.45
N PHE A 156 0.89 13.21 30.37
CA PHE A 156 -0.13 12.22 30.03
C PHE A 156 -0.91 11.75 31.25
N TYR A 157 -2.21 11.60 31.09
CA TYR A 157 -3.11 10.99 32.05
C TYR A 157 -3.94 9.92 31.35
N ASP A 158 -4.52 9.00 32.10
CA ASP A 158 -5.52 8.08 31.56
C ASP A 158 -6.76 8.88 31.14
N LYS A 159 -7.31 8.63 29.95
CA LYS A 159 -8.52 9.34 29.47
C LYS A 159 -9.73 9.10 30.39
N ARG A 160 -9.74 8.01 31.17
CA ARG A 160 -10.78 7.69 32.17
C ARG A 160 -10.64 8.49 33.47
N ASP A 161 -9.46 9.03 33.77
CA ASP A 161 -9.23 9.85 34.96
C ASP A 161 -9.71 11.27 34.69
N GLU A 162 -11.01 11.53 34.85
CA GLU A 162 -11.63 12.84 34.56
C GLU A 162 -10.88 14.02 35.20
N TYR A 163 -10.33 13.82 36.40
CA TYR A 163 -9.70 14.87 37.21
C TYR A 163 -8.21 15.08 36.94
N ASN A 164 -7.57 14.31 36.04
CA ASN A 164 -6.11 14.36 35.82
C ASN A 164 -5.33 14.16 37.12
N SER A 165 -5.78 13.25 37.97
CA SER A 165 -5.22 13.05 39.32
C SER A 165 -3.90 12.29 39.29
N ILE A 166 -3.74 11.36 38.34
CA ILE A 166 -2.60 10.44 38.27
C ILE A 166 -1.77 10.72 37.01
N PRO A 167 -0.65 11.46 37.11
CA PRO A 167 0.24 11.66 35.98
C PRO A 167 0.97 10.35 35.63
N LEU A 168 1.01 10.02 34.33
CA LEU A 168 1.65 8.80 33.82
C LEU A 168 3.11 9.02 33.37
N TYR A 169 3.63 10.25 33.43
CA TYR A 169 5.05 10.52 33.17
C TYR A 169 5.93 10.00 34.34
N PRO A 170 7.10 9.35 34.12
CA PRO A 170 7.82 9.12 32.86
C PRO A 170 7.54 7.75 32.22
N SER A 171 6.53 7.01 32.68
CA SER A 171 6.25 5.64 32.23
C SER A 171 5.86 5.53 30.74
N VAL A 172 5.48 6.66 30.13
CA VAL A 172 5.10 6.80 28.72
C VAL A 172 6.30 7.10 27.81
N GLY A 173 7.50 7.44 28.34
CA GLY A 173 8.69 7.81 27.56
C GLY A 173 9.41 6.65 26.85
N ALA A 174 8.70 5.57 26.51
CA ALA A 174 9.26 4.40 25.88
C ALA A 174 9.43 4.60 24.36
N ASP A 175 10.55 4.09 23.83
CA ASP A 175 10.80 3.97 22.40
C ASP A 175 9.66 3.15 21.75
N ASN A 176 9.00 3.72 20.72
CA ASN A 176 7.91 3.06 20.03
C ASN A 176 8.26 2.76 18.55
N VAL A 177 7.75 1.64 18.04
CA VAL A 177 8.06 1.11 16.70
C VAL A 177 6.96 1.34 15.65
N ALA A 178 5.90 2.10 15.98
CA ALA A 178 4.73 2.28 15.11
C ALA A 178 5.09 2.90 13.76
N SER A 179 5.95 3.94 13.74
CA SER A 179 6.39 4.55 12.48
C SER A 179 7.15 3.55 11.60
N SER A 180 8.06 2.77 12.19
CA SER A 180 8.81 1.73 11.48
C SER A 180 7.90 0.70 10.85
N TRP A 181 6.84 0.26 11.54
CA TRP A 181 5.84 -0.65 10.99
C TRP A 181 5.07 -0.02 9.82
N MET A 182 4.64 1.24 9.96
CA MET A 182 3.91 1.93 8.90
C MET A 182 4.78 2.11 7.65
N TYR A 183 6.05 2.54 7.80
CA TYR A 183 6.99 2.62 6.69
C TYR A 183 7.34 1.25 6.11
N MET A 184 7.47 0.21 6.92
CA MET A 184 7.80 -1.14 6.44
C MET A 184 6.65 -1.71 5.60
N LEU A 185 5.41 -1.65 6.07
CA LEU A 185 4.24 -2.16 5.35
C LEU A 185 4.00 -1.39 4.04
N THR A 186 3.97 -0.06 4.10
CA THR A 186 3.76 0.79 2.92
C THR A 186 4.95 0.77 1.97
N GLY A 187 6.17 0.71 2.50
CA GLY A 187 7.40 0.65 1.71
C GLY A 187 7.57 -0.67 0.98
N LEU A 188 7.28 -1.79 1.64
CA LEU A 188 7.27 -3.10 1.00
C LEU A 188 6.20 -3.18 -0.08
N HIS A 189 5.01 -2.62 0.15
CA HIS A 189 3.99 -2.50 -0.89
C HIS A 189 4.52 -1.73 -2.10
N LEU A 190 5.19 -0.59 -1.88
CA LEU A 190 5.76 0.22 -2.96
C LEU A 190 6.81 -0.55 -3.77
N VAL A 191 7.65 -1.37 -3.11
CA VAL A 191 8.62 -2.25 -3.79
C VAL A 191 7.92 -3.22 -4.75
N HIS A 192 6.82 -3.83 -4.33
CA HIS A 192 6.04 -4.71 -5.20
C HIS A 192 5.33 -3.92 -6.31
N LEU A 193 4.85 -2.72 -6.00
CA LEU A 193 4.26 -1.82 -6.99
C LEU A 193 5.25 -1.44 -8.10
N LEU A 194 6.56 -1.32 -7.82
CA LEU A 194 7.57 -1.09 -8.87
C LEU A 194 7.53 -2.20 -9.93
N GLY A 195 7.38 -3.46 -9.53
CA GLY A 195 7.17 -4.57 -10.46
C GLY A 195 5.89 -4.40 -11.29
N GLY A 196 4.82 -3.90 -10.67
CA GLY A 196 3.57 -3.56 -11.33
C GLY A 196 3.72 -2.45 -12.36
N ILE A 197 4.43 -1.38 -12.01
CA ILE A 197 4.70 -0.23 -12.91
C ILE A 197 5.56 -0.66 -14.10
N ILE A 198 6.59 -1.46 -13.88
CA ILE A 198 7.41 -2.03 -14.96
C ILE A 198 6.53 -2.86 -15.91
N SER A 199 5.67 -3.71 -15.35
CA SER A 199 4.71 -4.50 -16.13
C SER A 199 3.78 -3.59 -16.95
N LEU A 200 3.21 -2.54 -16.33
CA LEU A 200 2.37 -1.53 -16.99
C LEU A 200 3.09 -0.82 -18.13
N ILE A 201 4.34 -0.38 -17.93
CA ILE A 201 5.14 0.26 -18.97
C ILE A 201 5.31 -0.69 -20.16
N VAL A 202 5.66 -1.96 -19.90
CA VAL A 202 5.86 -2.96 -20.94
C VAL A 202 4.57 -3.21 -21.73
N VAL A 203 3.42 -3.37 -21.07
CA VAL A 203 2.15 -3.58 -21.77
C VAL A 203 1.66 -2.32 -22.48
N THR A 204 1.95 -1.13 -21.95
CA THR A 204 1.65 0.15 -22.58
C THR A 204 2.45 0.30 -23.88
N ILE A 205 3.78 0.09 -23.85
CA ILE A 205 4.62 0.13 -25.04
C ILE A 205 4.16 -0.89 -26.08
N LYS A 206 3.86 -2.13 -25.68
CA LYS A 206 3.35 -3.16 -26.60
C LYS A 206 2.01 -2.78 -27.22
N SER A 207 1.15 -2.09 -26.47
CA SER A 207 -0.14 -1.59 -26.98
C SER A 207 0.05 -0.46 -28.00
N LEU A 208 1.00 0.43 -27.77
CA LEU A 208 1.36 1.51 -28.70
C LEU A 208 1.98 0.97 -29.99
N LEU A 209 2.80 -0.08 -29.88
CA LEU A 209 3.37 -0.80 -31.02
C LEU A 209 2.36 -1.73 -31.74
N LYS A 210 1.07 -1.69 -31.36
CA LYS A 210 0.00 -2.53 -31.93
C LYS A 210 0.34 -4.03 -31.98
N LYS A 211 1.13 -4.51 -31.00
CA LYS A 211 1.57 -5.92 -30.94
C LYS A 211 0.48 -6.88 -30.41
N TYR A 212 -0.61 -6.34 -29.88
CA TYR A 212 -1.74 -7.13 -29.38
C TYR A 212 -2.76 -7.39 -30.47
N ASN A 213 -3.23 -8.64 -30.53
CA ASN A 213 -4.29 -9.11 -31.43
C ASN A 213 -5.29 -9.96 -30.62
N GLU A 214 -6.38 -10.40 -31.25
CA GLU A 214 -7.45 -11.19 -30.59
C GLU A 214 -6.94 -12.46 -29.90
N ASN A 215 -5.88 -13.06 -30.46
CA ASN A 215 -5.34 -14.33 -29.96
C ASN A 215 -4.27 -14.11 -28.86
N ASP A 216 -3.45 -13.07 -28.92
CA ASP A 216 -2.35 -12.81 -27.98
C ASP A 216 -2.62 -11.60 -27.07
N ILE A 217 -3.65 -11.66 -26.21
CA ILE A 217 -3.89 -10.68 -25.13
C ILE A 217 -3.35 -11.14 -23.76
N VAL A 218 -2.60 -12.24 -23.74
CA VAL A 218 -2.15 -12.91 -22.50
C VAL A 218 -1.35 -11.97 -21.60
N GLY A 219 -0.46 -11.16 -22.20
CA GLY A 219 0.36 -10.21 -21.43
C GLY A 219 -0.47 -9.18 -20.67
N ILE A 220 -1.51 -8.65 -21.30
CA ILE A 220 -2.43 -7.67 -20.67
C ILE A 220 -3.24 -8.35 -19.57
N GLN A 221 -3.73 -9.57 -19.81
CA GLN A 221 -4.48 -10.33 -18.80
C GLN A 221 -3.66 -10.58 -17.53
N VAL A 222 -2.42 -11.03 -17.69
CA VAL A 222 -1.54 -11.32 -16.55
C VAL A 222 -1.15 -10.03 -15.82
N SER A 223 -0.84 -8.96 -16.57
CA SER A 223 -0.56 -7.64 -16.01
C SER A 223 -1.76 -7.08 -15.24
N SER A 224 -2.98 -7.23 -15.76
CA SER A 224 -4.22 -6.81 -15.10
C SER A 224 -4.47 -7.59 -13.80
N ILE A 225 -4.31 -8.93 -13.81
CA ILE A 225 -4.46 -9.74 -12.59
C ILE A 225 -3.51 -9.25 -11.50
N TYR A 226 -2.24 -9.01 -11.86
CA TYR A 226 -1.24 -8.55 -10.90
C TYR A 226 -1.53 -7.13 -10.38
N TRP A 227 -1.92 -6.22 -11.26
CA TRP A 227 -2.22 -4.83 -10.90
C TRP A 227 -3.42 -4.75 -9.94
N HIS A 228 -4.53 -5.42 -10.26
CA HIS A 228 -5.70 -5.45 -9.37
C HIS A 228 -5.41 -6.09 -8.02
N PHE A 229 -4.53 -7.09 -7.99
CA PHE A 229 -4.08 -7.69 -6.74
C PHE A 229 -3.33 -6.67 -5.86
N LEU A 230 -2.40 -5.91 -6.44
CA LEU A 230 -1.66 -4.87 -5.72
C LEU A 230 -2.58 -3.74 -5.21
N ASP A 231 -3.61 -3.39 -5.98
CA ASP A 231 -4.62 -2.42 -5.58
C ASP A 231 -5.44 -2.93 -4.39
N PHE A 232 -5.92 -4.18 -4.46
CA PHE A 232 -6.66 -4.81 -3.36
C PHE A 232 -5.81 -4.96 -2.09
N LEU A 233 -4.54 -5.33 -2.27
CA LEU A 233 -3.56 -5.38 -1.18
C LEU A 233 -3.40 -4.00 -0.52
N TRP A 234 -3.27 -2.93 -1.30
CA TRP A 234 -3.18 -1.57 -0.78
C TRP A 234 -4.41 -1.20 0.06
N LEU A 235 -5.62 -1.47 -0.43
CA LEU A 235 -6.85 -1.20 0.31
C LEU A 235 -6.88 -1.95 1.64
N SER A 236 -6.41 -3.19 1.64
CA SER A 236 -6.35 -4.01 2.85
C SER A 236 -5.35 -3.43 3.87
N LEU A 237 -4.20 -2.95 3.39
CA LEU A 237 -3.20 -2.29 4.23
C LEU A 237 -3.69 -0.94 4.76
N LEU A 238 -4.37 -0.13 3.93
CA LEU A 238 -4.91 1.15 4.37
C LEU A 238 -5.96 0.96 5.47
N LEU A 239 -6.86 -0.02 5.31
CA LEU A 239 -7.86 -0.35 6.34
C LEU A 239 -7.18 -0.83 7.62
N LEU A 240 -6.16 -1.68 7.51
CA LEU A 240 -5.38 -2.12 8.65
C LEU A 240 -4.75 -0.91 9.38
N LEU A 241 -4.06 -0.03 8.66
CA LEU A 241 -3.41 1.15 9.22
C LEU A 241 -4.42 2.16 9.79
N TYR A 242 -5.61 2.27 9.22
CA TYR A 242 -6.63 3.19 9.71
C TYR A 242 -7.34 2.70 10.99
N PHE A 243 -7.63 1.41 11.10
CA PHE A 243 -8.34 0.86 12.25
C PHE A 243 -7.42 0.41 13.39
N VAL A 244 -6.23 -0.08 13.04
CA VAL A 244 -5.26 -0.57 14.02
C VAL A 244 -4.24 0.51 14.36
N GLY A 245 -3.93 1.40 13.42
CA GLY A 245 -3.02 2.51 13.66
C GLY A 245 -3.55 3.56 14.59
#